data_AF-A0A7L5CE14-F1
#
_entry.id   AF-A0A7L5CE14-F1
#
_cell.length_a   1.000
_cell.length_b   1.000
_cell.length_c   1.000
_cell.angle_alpha   90.00
_cell.angle_beta   90.00
_cell.angle_gamma   90.00
#
_symmetry.space_group_name_H-M   'P 1'
#
loop_
_entity.id
_entity.type
_entity.pdbx_description
1 polymer ?
#
loop_
_entity_poly.entity_id
_entity_poly.type
_entity_poly.pdbx_seq_one_letter_code
_entity_poly.pdbx_strand_id
1 'polypeptide(L)'
;MRKQYNQKGFSLVELMVVIAIIAILSAVAVPMYANYTTRAKIASEVSKIGGVKADIAEQISLSNLNSGDTISDITPPSETPLNVGVESNGSIIVNVGNDTFNGISAESTPAVEQSQSALMISPTITSGAIIWTCGNASGSILTQSQIPSICGSINSNSSSTDSGSSSSGDSSSGDSGPTRNRNSIGG
;
A
#
# COMPACT_ATOMS: atom_id res chain seq x y z
N MET A 1 46.73 -46.96 -30.05
CA MET A 1 45.30 -47.30 -29.85
C MET A 1 44.55 -46.05 -29.36
N ARG A 2 43.62 -45.50 -30.14
CA ARG A 2 42.77 -44.38 -29.70
C ARG A 2 41.56 -44.95 -28.97
N LYS A 3 41.50 -44.70 -27.67
CA LYS A 3 40.42 -45.13 -26.77
C LYS A 3 39.17 -44.33 -27.16
N GLN A 4 38.24 -44.95 -27.88
CA GLN A 4 36.95 -44.35 -28.21
C GLN A 4 36.17 -44.18 -26.90
N TYR A 5 35.96 -42.94 -26.47
CA TYR A 5 35.07 -42.63 -25.36
C TYR A 5 33.65 -42.82 -25.87
N ASN A 6 32.92 -43.80 -25.31
CA ASN A 6 31.51 -44.01 -25.59
C ASN A 6 30.74 -42.78 -25.08
N GLN A 7 30.47 -41.82 -25.97
CA GLN A 7 29.69 -40.63 -25.65
C GLN A 7 28.23 -41.07 -25.43
N LYS A 8 27.87 -41.31 -24.16
CA LYS A 8 26.47 -41.45 -23.75
C LYS A 8 25.82 -40.07 -23.88
N GLY A 9 25.17 -39.82 -25.01
CA GLY A 9 24.34 -38.63 -25.20
C GLY A 9 23.11 -38.67 -24.32
N PHE A 10 22.68 -37.50 -23.86
CA PHE A 10 21.42 -37.32 -23.12
C PHE A 10 20.25 -37.73 -24.03
N SER A 11 19.30 -38.52 -23.53
CA SER A 11 18.13 -38.89 -24.31
C SER A 11 17.21 -37.68 -24.51
N LEU A 12 16.65 -37.51 -25.70
CA LEU A 12 15.63 -36.48 -25.97
C LEU A 12 14.43 -36.66 -25.03
N VAL A 13 14.11 -37.90 -24.66
CA VAL A 13 13.04 -38.23 -23.71
C VAL A 13 13.39 -37.79 -22.29
N GLU A 14 14.65 -37.92 -21.86
CA GLU A 14 15.09 -37.41 -20.55
C GLU A 14 14.94 -35.88 -20.49
N LEU A 15 15.32 -35.19 -21.56
CA LEU A 15 15.17 -33.75 -21.64
C LEU A 15 13.69 -33.32 -21.59
N MET A 16 12.80 -34.04 -22.28
CA MET A 16 11.37 -33.74 -22.30
C MET A 16 10.69 -33.87 -20.92
N VAL A 17 11.09 -34.86 -20.12
CA VAL A 17 10.55 -35.00 -18.76
C VAL A 17 11.07 -33.89 -17.85
N VAL A 18 12.34 -33.50 -17.99
CA VAL A 18 12.93 -32.42 -17.19
C VAL A 18 12.24 -31.08 -17.45
N ILE A 19 11.99 -30.72 -18.71
CA ILE A 19 11.29 -29.48 -19.03
C ILE A 19 9.85 -29.47 -18.51
N ALA A 20 9.17 -30.63 -18.50
CA ALA A 20 7.81 -30.75 -17.98
C ALA A 20 7.75 -30.48 -16.46
N ILE A 21 8.73 -30.99 -15.71
CA ILE A 21 8.82 -30.75 -14.26
C ILE A 21 9.15 -29.27 -13.99
N ILE A 22 10.13 -28.70 -14.71
CA ILE A 22 10.50 -27.28 -14.55
C ILE A 22 9.31 -26.37 -14.88
N ALA A 23 8.49 -26.70 -15.87
CA ALA A 23 7.31 -25.92 -16.23
C ALA A 23 6.26 -25.86 -15.11
N ILE A 24 6.05 -26.96 -14.39
CA ILE A 24 5.12 -26.99 -13.24
C ILE A 24 5.68 -26.18 -12.06
N LEU A 25 6.98 -26.35 -11.76
CA LEU A 25 7.62 -25.63 -10.66
C LEU A 25 7.67 -24.11 -10.93
N SER A 26 7.97 -23.71 -12.16
CA SER A 26 8.10 -22.29 -12.53
C SER A 26 6.76 -21.55 -12.44
N ALA A 27 5.65 -22.22 -12.76
CA ALA A 27 4.31 -21.62 -12.70
C ALA A 27 3.96 -21.07 -11.30
N VAL A 28 4.41 -21.73 -10.23
CA VAL A 28 4.19 -21.29 -8.85
C VAL A 28 5.36 -20.44 -8.32
N ALA A 29 6.59 -20.81 -8.66
CA ALA A 29 7.79 -20.15 -8.13
C ALA A 29 7.95 -18.71 -8.64
N VAL A 30 7.65 -18.44 -9.91
CA VAL A 30 7.81 -17.12 -10.52
C VAL A 30 6.94 -16.05 -9.84
N PRO A 31 5.62 -16.21 -9.68
CA PRO A 31 4.80 -15.18 -9.03
C PRO A 31 5.17 -14.99 -7.55
N MET A 32 5.55 -16.07 -6.85
CA MET A 32 6.00 -15.98 -5.46
C MET A 32 7.31 -15.20 -5.33
N TYR A 33 8.29 -15.49 -6.19
CA TYR A 33 9.57 -14.81 -6.20
C TYR A 33 9.44 -13.32 -6.53
N ALA A 34 8.60 -12.97 -7.51
CA ALA A 34 8.31 -11.58 -7.86
C ALA A 34 7.71 -10.79 -6.67
N ASN A 35 6.82 -11.40 -5.88
CA ASN A 35 6.29 -10.76 -4.68
C ASN A 35 7.35 -10.58 -3.59
N TYR A 36 8.24 -11.56 -3.41
CA TYR A 36 9.33 -11.49 -2.45
C TYR A 36 10.32 -10.36 -2.80
N THR A 37 10.72 -10.24 -4.06
CA THR A 37 11.65 -9.18 -4.50
C THR A 37 11.03 -7.80 -4.37
N THR A 38 9.76 -7.62 -4.74
CA THR A 38 9.04 -6.35 -4.54
C THR A 38 8.94 -6.01 -3.05
N ARG A 39 8.56 -6.96 -2.19
CA ARG A 39 8.50 -6.76 -0.73
C ARG A 39 9.85 -6.36 -0.15
N ALA A 40 10.93 -7.01 -0.57
CA ALA A 40 12.28 -6.67 -0.14
C ALA A 40 12.69 -5.26 -0.57
N LYS A 41 12.34 -4.86 -1.80
CA LYS A 41 12.54 -3.50 -2.30
C LYS A 41 11.80 -2.48 -1.44
N ILE A 42 10.52 -2.72 -1.13
CA ILE A 42 9.72 -1.84 -0.26
C ILE A 42 10.38 -1.69 1.11
N ALA A 43 10.77 -2.79 1.74
CA ALA A 43 11.42 -2.74 3.06
C ALA A 43 12.72 -1.92 3.02
N SER A 44 13.49 -2.02 1.91
CA SER A 44 14.71 -1.24 1.72
C SER A 44 14.45 0.25 1.47
N GLU A 45 13.35 0.64 0.84
CA GLU A 45 13.02 2.06 0.67
C GLU A 45 12.45 2.66 1.96
N VAL A 46 11.62 1.89 2.68
CA VAL A 46 11.07 2.29 3.99
C VAL A 46 12.16 2.46 5.05
N SER A 47 13.28 1.74 4.96
CA SER A 47 14.40 1.93 5.89
C SER A 47 15.17 3.24 5.63
N LYS A 48 15.17 3.77 4.41
CA LYS A 48 15.89 5.01 4.05
C LYS A 48 15.17 6.28 4.50
N ILE A 49 13.85 6.23 4.68
CA ILE A 49 13.04 7.39 5.09
C ILE A 49 13.07 7.66 6.59
N GLY A 50 13.91 6.96 7.37
CA GLY A 50 14.03 7.18 8.81
C GLY A 50 14.35 8.63 9.19
N GLY A 51 15.24 9.30 8.43
CA GLY A 51 15.54 10.72 8.61
C GLY A 51 14.34 11.61 8.31
N VAL A 52 13.66 11.38 7.17
CA VAL A 52 12.45 12.10 6.78
C VAL A 52 11.36 11.99 7.86
N LYS A 53 11.16 10.80 8.43
CA LYS A 53 10.20 10.60 9.54
C LYS A 53 10.59 11.36 10.80
N ALA A 54 11.89 11.47 11.10
CA ALA A 54 12.37 12.22 12.25
C ALA A 54 12.13 13.72 12.07
N ASP A 55 12.44 14.27 10.89
CA ASP A 55 12.25 15.70 10.58
C ASP A 55 10.76 16.09 10.62
N ILE A 56 9.88 15.25 10.08
CA ILE A 56 8.43 15.47 10.14
C ILE A 56 7.94 15.36 11.60
N ALA A 57 8.44 14.38 12.36
CA ALA A 57 8.07 14.21 13.77
C ALA A 57 8.50 15.42 14.62
N GLU A 58 9.66 16.02 14.33
CA GLU A 58 10.10 17.26 14.95
C GLU A 58 9.16 18.42 14.64
N GLN A 59 8.82 18.63 13.36
CA GLN A 59 7.87 19.68 12.95
C GLN A 59 6.48 19.51 13.60
N ILE A 60 5.99 18.28 13.67
CA ILE A 60 4.73 17.96 14.36
C ILE A 60 4.84 18.27 15.86
N SER A 61 5.98 17.98 16.50
CA SER A 61 6.20 18.21 17.93
C SER A 61 6.35 19.70 18.28
N LEU A 62 6.85 20.51 17.34
CA LEU A 62 6.91 21.97 17.48
C LEU A 62 5.56 22.63 17.18
N SER A 63 4.68 21.93 16.45
CA SER A 63 3.32 22.35 16.22
C SER A 63 2.48 22.12 17.48
N ASN A 64 1.63 23.08 17.86
CA ASN A 64 0.76 22.99 19.05
C ASN A 64 -0.46 22.11 18.78
N LEU A 65 -0.25 20.91 18.24
CA LEU A 65 -1.29 19.95 17.87
C LEU A 65 -1.58 18.99 19.03
N ASN A 66 -2.85 18.66 19.21
CA ASN A 66 -3.36 17.72 20.20
C ASN A 66 -3.68 16.37 19.56
N SER A 67 -3.96 15.38 20.41
CA SER A 67 -4.41 14.06 19.96
C SER A 67 -5.65 14.17 19.07
N GLY A 68 -5.57 13.63 17.86
CA GLY A 68 -6.66 13.66 16.88
C GLY A 68 -6.70 14.92 16.00
N ASP A 69 -5.82 15.90 16.22
CA ASP A 69 -5.74 17.06 15.33
C ASP A 69 -5.19 16.65 13.96
N THR A 70 -5.69 17.33 12.92
CA THR A 70 -5.18 17.17 11.56
C THR A 70 -3.81 17.83 11.45
N ILE A 71 -2.85 17.11 10.89
CA ILE A 71 -1.52 17.64 10.58
C ILE A 71 -1.61 18.46 9.29
N SER A 72 -1.09 19.68 9.32
CA SER A 72 -0.93 20.56 8.16
C SER A 72 0.41 21.30 8.25
N ASP A 73 0.76 22.03 7.17
CA ASP A 73 1.91 22.94 7.13
C ASP A 73 3.27 22.29 7.39
N ILE A 74 3.38 20.98 7.15
CA ILE A 74 4.67 20.29 7.13
C ILE A 74 5.46 20.73 5.91
N THR A 75 6.67 21.23 6.16
CA THR A 75 7.62 21.57 5.12
C THR A 75 8.46 20.33 4.81
N PRO A 76 8.50 19.85 3.55
CA PRO A 76 9.35 18.73 3.18
C PRO A 76 10.83 19.07 3.45
N PRO A 77 11.66 18.10 3.88
CA PRO A 77 13.09 18.35 4.06
C PRO A 77 13.74 18.72 2.72
N SER A 78 14.80 19.54 2.77
CA SER A 78 15.47 20.05 1.56
C SER A 78 16.09 18.96 0.70
N GLU A 79 16.37 17.80 1.28
CA GLU A 79 16.88 16.61 0.61
C GLU A 79 16.01 15.41 1.02
N THR A 80 15.37 14.75 0.06
CA THR A 80 14.67 13.47 0.27
C THR A 80 15.40 12.35 -0.47
N PRO A 81 15.35 11.11 0.02
CA PRO A 81 15.80 9.96 -0.76
C PRO A 81 15.08 9.91 -2.11
N LEU A 82 15.74 9.35 -3.14
CA LEU A 82 15.12 9.13 -4.44
C LEU A 82 13.78 8.39 -4.29
N ASN A 83 12.78 8.75 -5.10
CA ASN A 83 11.44 8.16 -5.08
C ASN A 83 10.62 8.42 -3.80
N VAL A 84 10.99 9.42 -2.98
CA VAL A 84 10.26 9.79 -1.76
C VAL A 84 9.71 11.21 -1.88
N GLY A 85 8.40 11.34 -1.68
CA GLY A 85 7.70 12.62 -1.54
C GLY A 85 7.09 12.77 -0.14
N VAL A 86 6.91 14.01 0.31
CA VAL A 86 6.29 14.33 1.61
C VAL A 86 5.18 15.32 1.36
N GLU A 87 3.96 15.05 1.78
CA GLU A 87 2.83 15.97 1.67
C GLU A 87 2.80 16.98 2.83
N SER A 88 2.08 18.08 2.67
CA SER A 88 1.89 19.09 3.73
C SER A 88 1.19 18.55 4.98
N ASN A 89 0.50 17.43 4.88
CA ASN A 89 -0.10 16.71 6.01
C ASN A 89 0.90 15.76 6.73
N GLY A 90 2.18 15.77 6.32
CA GLY A 90 3.23 14.92 6.87
C GLY A 90 3.21 13.47 6.35
N SER A 91 2.30 13.11 5.45
CA SER A 91 2.29 11.80 4.81
C SER A 91 3.47 11.66 3.85
N ILE A 92 4.12 10.51 3.89
CA ILE A 92 5.27 10.18 3.06
C ILE A 92 4.80 9.20 1.98
N ILE A 93 5.08 9.52 0.72
CA ILE A 93 4.85 8.63 -0.40
C ILE A 93 6.19 8.04 -0.85
N VAL A 94 6.25 6.72 -0.97
CA VAL A 94 7.42 5.98 -1.44
C VAL A 94 7.06 5.27 -2.74
N ASN A 95 7.70 5.64 -3.85
CA ASN A 95 7.53 4.94 -5.13
C ASN A 95 8.42 3.70 -5.21
N VAL A 96 7.81 2.57 -5.55
CA VAL A 96 8.39 1.23 -5.61
C VAL A 96 8.43 0.71 -7.05
N GLY A 97 7.83 1.44 -8.00
CA GLY A 97 7.79 1.13 -9.43
C GLY A 97 9.17 0.99 -10.09
N ASN A 98 9.15 0.60 -11.36
CA ASN A 98 10.35 0.34 -12.16
C ASN A 98 10.95 1.61 -12.75
N ASP A 99 10.17 2.69 -12.82
CA ASP A 99 10.62 3.98 -13.26
C ASP A 99 11.28 4.73 -12.10
N THR A 100 12.50 5.21 -12.28
CA THR A 100 13.17 6.11 -11.33
C THR A 100 12.53 7.50 -11.43
N PHE A 101 11.80 7.91 -10.40
CA PHE A 101 11.26 9.26 -10.29
C PHE A 101 12.31 10.15 -9.63
N ASN A 102 13.02 10.90 -10.45
CA ASN A 102 13.98 11.90 -9.98
C ASN A 102 13.25 13.22 -9.74
N GLY A 103 13.24 13.70 -8.49
CA GLY A 103 12.67 15.01 -8.13
C GLY A 103 11.14 15.04 -7.99
N ILE A 104 10.58 14.22 -7.08
CA ILE A 104 9.20 14.43 -6.64
C ILE A 104 9.19 15.68 -5.74
N SER A 105 8.65 16.79 -6.23
CA SER A 105 8.14 17.82 -5.32
C SER A 105 6.87 17.29 -4.67
N ALA A 106 6.75 17.54 -3.37
CA ALA A 106 5.61 17.34 -2.48
C ALA A 106 4.23 17.83 -2.97
N GLU A 107 4.11 18.35 -4.19
CA GLU A 107 2.95 19.11 -4.61
C GLU A 107 1.82 18.20 -5.08
N SER A 108 0.95 17.86 -4.11
CA SER A 108 -0.49 17.68 -4.27
C SER A 108 -0.92 16.95 -5.53
N THR A 109 -0.48 15.71 -5.68
CA THR A 109 -1.25 14.56 -6.16
C THR A 109 -0.25 13.43 -6.37
N PRO A 110 -0.49 12.22 -5.84
CA PRO A 110 0.28 11.07 -6.25
C PRO A 110 0.01 10.81 -7.72
N ALA A 111 0.74 11.44 -8.64
CA ALA A 111 0.85 10.98 -10.02
C ALA A 111 1.79 9.77 -10.06
N VAL A 112 1.50 8.79 -9.20
CA VAL A 112 1.65 7.40 -9.58
C VAL A 112 0.57 7.24 -10.63
N GLU A 113 0.90 7.51 -11.89
CA GLU A 113 0.10 7.14 -13.05
C GLU A 113 -0.53 5.78 -12.75
N GLN A 114 -1.87 5.72 -12.76
CA GLN A 114 -2.68 4.59 -12.29
C GLN A 114 -2.20 3.28 -12.92
N SER A 115 -1.23 2.61 -12.29
CA SER A 115 -0.46 1.44 -12.77
C SER A 115 0.86 1.25 -12.01
N GLN A 116 1.31 2.20 -11.18
CA GLN A 116 2.59 2.06 -10.47
C GLN A 116 2.43 1.60 -9.00
N SER A 117 3.49 0.98 -8.48
CA SER A 117 3.56 0.45 -7.12
C SER A 117 4.08 1.53 -6.18
N ALA A 118 3.30 1.95 -5.19
CA ALA A 118 3.67 3.00 -4.26
C ALA A 118 3.02 2.79 -2.89
N LEU A 119 3.73 3.23 -1.86
CA LEU A 119 3.37 3.08 -0.47
C LEU A 119 3.12 4.46 0.14
N MET A 120 2.11 4.57 0.99
CA MET A 120 1.82 5.78 1.77
C MET A 120 2.07 5.50 3.25
N ILE A 121 2.75 6.42 3.91
CA ILE A 121 3.07 6.37 5.33
C ILE A 121 2.55 7.64 5.98
N SER A 122 1.54 7.52 6.82
CA SER A 122 0.84 8.68 7.40
C SER A 122 1.06 8.76 8.90
N PRO A 123 1.49 9.93 9.42
CA PRO A 123 1.57 10.18 10.85
C PRO A 123 0.17 10.44 11.42
N THR A 124 -0.05 10.02 12.66
CA THR A 124 -1.26 10.30 13.43
C THR A 124 -0.87 10.66 14.85
N ILE A 125 -1.32 11.81 15.32
CA ILE A 125 -1.04 12.29 16.68
C ILE A 125 -2.01 11.61 17.63
N THR A 126 -1.44 10.88 18.58
CA THR A 126 -2.14 10.31 19.73
C THR A 126 -1.68 11.03 21.00
N SER A 127 -2.34 10.81 22.12
CA SER A 127 -1.92 11.34 23.42
C SER A 127 -0.45 11.00 23.72
N GLY A 128 0.43 11.99 23.54
CA GLY A 128 1.86 11.89 23.84
C GLY A 128 2.71 11.11 22.85
N ALA A 129 2.20 10.74 21.66
CA ALA A 129 2.96 9.98 20.68
C ALA A 129 2.51 10.25 19.23
N ILE A 130 3.45 10.10 18.29
CA ILE A 130 3.16 10.09 16.85
C ILE A 130 3.16 8.62 16.39
N ILE A 131 2.00 8.12 15.97
CA ILE A 131 1.85 6.79 15.40
C ILE A 131 2.00 6.88 13.89
N TRP A 132 2.85 6.06 13.31
CA TRP A 132 3.04 5.98 11.87
C TRP A 132 2.29 4.78 11.32
N THR A 133 1.29 5.03 10.49
CA THR A 133 0.60 4.00 9.73
C THR A 133 1.21 3.88 8.35
N CYS A 134 1.17 2.70 7.76
CA CYS A 134 1.73 2.45 6.44
C CYS A 134 0.74 1.58 5.66
N GLY A 135 0.52 1.93 4.39
CA GLY A 135 -0.46 1.26 3.55
C GLY A 135 -0.23 1.53 2.07
N ASN A 136 -1.12 0.99 1.25
CA ASN A 136 -1.07 1.22 -0.17
C ASN A 136 -1.40 2.68 -0.50
N ALA A 137 -0.64 3.33 -1.37
CA ALA A 137 -0.98 4.66 -1.84
C ALA A 137 -2.23 4.61 -2.71
N SER A 138 -3.00 5.70 -2.78
CA SER A 138 -4.17 5.80 -3.65
C SER A 138 -3.79 5.53 -5.11
N GLY A 139 -4.54 4.64 -5.78
CA GLY A 139 -4.29 4.29 -7.19
C GLY A 139 -3.13 3.30 -7.41
N SER A 140 -2.48 2.81 -6.36
CA SER A 140 -1.38 1.87 -6.50
C SER A 140 -1.84 0.41 -6.63
N ILE A 141 -1.11 -0.34 -7.47
CA ILE A 141 -1.37 -1.75 -7.79
C ILE A 141 -0.68 -2.74 -6.84
N LEU A 142 -0.13 -2.29 -5.70
CA LEU A 142 0.48 -3.20 -4.73
C LEU A 142 -0.56 -4.15 -4.14
N THR A 143 -0.21 -5.43 -4.09
CA THR A 143 -1.01 -6.46 -3.43
C THR A 143 -0.60 -6.62 -1.96
N GLN A 144 -1.50 -7.10 -1.11
CA GLN A 144 -1.22 -7.36 0.31
C GLN A 144 0.02 -8.25 0.52
N SER A 145 0.27 -9.20 -0.39
CA SER A 145 1.42 -10.09 -0.34
C SER A 145 2.75 -9.35 -0.52
N GLN A 146 2.75 -8.21 -1.20
CA GLN A 146 3.96 -7.41 -1.45
C GLN A 146 4.29 -6.45 -0.30
N ILE A 147 3.34 -6.13 0.58
CA ILE A 147 3.56 -5.16 1.67
C ILE A 147 4.30 -5.81 2.83
N PRO A 148 5.50 -5.32 3.24
CA PRO A 148 6.28 -5.93 4.31
C PRO A 148 5.63 -5.71 5.68
N SER A 149 5.96 -6.60 6.64
CA SER A 149 5.41 -6.57 8.00
C SER A 149 5.78 -5.30 8.78
N ILE A 150 6.84 -4.58 8.38
CA ILE A 150 7.19 -3.26 8.93
C ILE A 150 6.10 -2.20 8.68
N CYS A 151 5.23 -2.46 7.70
CA CYS A 151 4.07 -1.66 7.36
C CYS A 151 2.75 -2.28 7.85
N GLY A 152 2.80 -3.24 8.77
CA GLY A 152 1.68 -4.10 9.14
C GLY A 152 0.62 -3.42 10.02
N SER A 153 -0.32 -2.71 9.41
CA SER A 153 -1.77 -2.79 9.64
C SER A 153 -2.46 -1.90 8.60
N ILE A 154 -2.78 -2.48 7.43
CA ILE A 154 -3.71 -1.81 6.52
C ILE A 154 -5.07 -1.90 7.19
N ASN A 155 -5.54 -0.80 7.79
CA ASN A 155 -6.96 -0.70 8.11
C ASN A 155 -7.72 -0.90 6.81
N SER A 156 -8.43 -2.02 6.74
CA SER A 156 -9.13 -2.49 5.55
C SER A 156 -10.36 -1.62 5.31
N ASN A 157 -10.18 -0.35 4.93
CA ASN A 157 -11.19 0.36 4.17
C ASN A 157 -10.85 0.18 2.69
N SER A 158 -11.19 -1.01 2.22
CA SER A 158 -11.29 -1.39 0.82
C SER A 158 -12.12 -0.37 0.05
N SER A 159 -11.50 0.37 -0.87
CA SER A 159 -12.18 0.76 -2.11
C SER A 159 -11.82 -0.27 -3.17
N SER A 160 -12.31 -1.49 -2.98
CA SER A 160 -12.45 -2.46 -4.06
C SER A 160 -13.66 -2.05 -4.90
N THR A 161 -13.45 -1.20 -5.90
CA THR A 161 -14.34 -1.16 -7.05
C THR A 161 -13.97 -2.33 -7.94
N ASP A 162 -14.74 -3.42 -7.89
CA ASP A 162 -14.94 -4.22 -9.08
C ASP A 162 -16.34 -4.86 -9.13
N SER A 163 -16.96 -4.66 -10.30
CA SER A 163 -18.02 -5.40 -10.99
C SER A 163 -19.36 -5.68 -10.29
N GLY A 164 -20.41 -5.04 -10.81
CA GLY A 164 -21.79 -5.25 -10.37
C GLY A 164 -22.46 -6.52 -10.88
N SER A 165 -23.59 -6.83 -10.26
CA SER A 165 -24.77 -7.37 -10.93
C SER A 165 -26.01 -7.14 -10.05
N SER A 166 -26.99 -6.53 -10.68
CA SER A 166 -28.38 -6.27 -10.28
C SER A 166 -29.13 -7.43 -9.64
N SER A 167 -30.00 -7.13 -8.68
CA SER A 167 -31.40 -7.59 -8.71
C SER A 167 -32.28 -6.78 -7.76
N SER A 168 -33.29 -6.16 -8.35
CA SER A 168 -34.37 -5.40 -7.77
C SER A 168 -35.26 -6.22 -6.82
N GLY A 169 -35.96 -5.52 -5.93
CA GLY A 169 -37.03 -6.08 -5.10
C GLY A 169 -37.70 -4.99 -4.25
N ASP A 170 -38.50 -4.13 -4.89
CA ASP A 170 -39.53 -3.34 -4.24
C ASP A 170 -40.51 -4.24 -3.48
N SER A 171 -40.98 -3.83 -2.29
CA SER A 171 -42.40 -3.50 -2.07
C SER A 171 -42.71 -3.03 -0.64
N SER A 172 -43.48 -1.94 -0.64
CA SER A 172 -44.15 -1.18 0.40
C SER A 172 -45.04 -1.97 1.39
N SER A 173 -45.30 -1.40 2.58
CA SER A 173 -46.61 -0.83 2.98
C SER A 173 -47.00 -1.05 4.46
N GLY A 174 -47.57 0.01 5.06
CA GLY A 174 -48.49 -0.02 6.22
C GLY A 174 -47.79 0.07 7.58
N ASP A 175 -48.22 0.85 8.56
CA ASP A 175 -49.58 1.27 8.88
C ASP A 175 -49.58 2.49 9.84
N SER A 176 -50.68 3.22 9.83
CA SER A 176 -50.94 4.51 10.44
C SER A 176 -51.57 4.38 11.83
N GLY A 177 -51.36 5.34 12.74
CA GLY A 177 -52.22 5.48 13.93
C GLY A 177 -51.75 6.49 14.98
N PRO A 178 -52.65 7.16 15.73
CA PRO A 178 -52.69 8.62 15.71
C PRO A 178 -52.33 9.36 17.01
N THR A 179 -52.32 10.68 16.87
CA THR A 179 -52.10 11.78 17.82
C THR A 179 -52.90 11.71 19.15
N ARG A 180 -52.28 12.16 20.25
CA ARG A 180 -53.00 12.72 21.41
C ARG A 180 -52.30 13.96 21.97
N ASN A 181 -52.93 15.09 21.64
CA ASN A 181 -52.88 16.37 22.32
C ASN A 181 -53.20 16.22 23.82
N ARG A 182 -52.40 16.84 24.70
CA ARG A 182 -52.80 17.10 26.09
C ARG A 182 -52.21 18.44 26.55
N ASN A 183 -53.05 19.47 26.42
CA ASN A 183 -52.96 20.73 27.15
C ASN A 183 -53.29 20.47 28.64
N SER A 184 -52.65 21.17 29.60
CA SER A 184 -53.25 21.67 30.87
C SER A 184 -52.27 21.80 32.07
N ILE A 185 -51.97 23.05 32.42
CA ILE A 185 -52.03 23.71 33.75
C ILE A 185 -51.14 23.23 34.92
N GLY A 186 -50.35 24.18 35.46
CA GLY A 186 -50.40 24.53 36.90
C GLY A 186 -49.08 24.44 37.68
N GLY A 187 -48.62 25.59 38.20
CA GLY A 187 -47.55 25.70 39.19
C GLY A 187 -46.76 26.99 39.06
#